data_AF-A0A2S5MMD3-F1
#
_entry.id   AF-A0A2S5MMD3-F1
#
_cell.length_a   1.000
_cell.length_b   1.000
_cell.length_c   1.000
_cell.angle_alpha   90.00
_cell.angle_beta   90.00
_cell.angle_gamma   90.00
#
_symmetry.space_group_name_H-M   'P 1'
#
loop_
_entity.id
_entity.type
_entity.pdbx_description
1 polymer ?
#
loop_
_entity_poly.entity_id
_entity_poly.type
_entity_poly.pdbx_seq_one_letter_code
_entity_poly.pdbx_strand_id
1 'polypeptide(L)' 'MKRKLSVAIQSYPIAGSFVISRGAKTEAVVVTATLVQGGGVGRGECVP' A
#
# COMPACT_ATOMS: atom_id res chain seq x y z
N MET A 1 13.88 18.71 -14.62
CA MET A 1 12.98 18.63 -13.45
C MET A 1 13.08 17.24 -12.82
N LYS A 2 13.25 17.11 -11.49
CA LYS A 2 13.49 15.82 -10.80
C LYS A 2 12.17 15.19 -10.34
N ARG A 3 12.02 13.87 -10.53
CA ARG A 3 10.91 13.08 -9.96
C ARG A 3 11.17 12.84 -8.47
N LYS A 4 10.15 12.98 -7.63
CA LYS A 4 10.19 12.56 -6.22
C LYS A 4 9.41 11.26 -6.07
N LEU A 5 10.04 10.23 -5.50
CA LEU A 5 9.39 9.01 -5.05
C LEU A 5 9.29 9.05 -3.52
N SER A 6 8.13 8.67 -2.99
CA SER A 6 7.92 8.44 -1.56
C SER A 6 7.24 7.09 -1.38
N VAL A 7 7.73 6.31 -0.43
CA VAL A 7 7.22 4.97 -0.13
C VAL A 7 6.76 4.94 1.32
N ALA A 8 5.60 4.36 1.57
CA ALA A 8 5.05 4.20 2.90
C ALA A 8 4.44 2.80 3.07
N ILE A 9 4.58 2.23 4.27
CA ILE A 9 3.85 1.04 4.68
C ILE A 9 2.59 1.52 5.39
N GLN A 10 1.45 0.95 5.05
CA GLN A 10 0.16 1.28 5.66
C GLN A 10 -0.53 -0.02 6.07
N SER A 11 -1.03 -0.07 7.31
CA SER A 11 -1.81 -1.19 7.82
C SER A 11 -3.27 -0.79 7.92
N TYR A 12 -4.15 -1.61 7.33
CA TYR A 12 -5.59 -1.41 7.35
C TYR A 12 -6.25 -2.59 8.07
N PRO A 13 -7.13 -2.35 9.07
CA PRO A 13 -7.85 -3.44 9.73
C PRO A 13 -8.80 -4.11 8.73
N ILE A 14 -8.84 -5.44 8.78
CA ILE A 14 -9.85 -6.24 8.08
C ILE A 14 -11.08 -6.32 8.96
N ALA A 15 -12.27 -6.21 8.36
CA ALA A 15 -13.52 -6.44 9.08
C ALA A 15 -13.60 -7.93 9.50
N GLY A 16 -13.23 -8.22 10.74
CA GLY A 16 -13.10 -9.57 11.27
C GLY A 16 -11.76 -10.21 10.87
N SER A 17 -11.81 -11.42 10.30
CA SER A 17 -10.63 -12.18 9.87
C SER A 17 -10.78 -12.64 8.43
N PHE A 18 -9.78 -12.38 7.60
CA PHE A 18 -9.67 -12.95 6.26
C PHE A 18 -8.95 -14.30 6.34
N VAL A 19 -9.67 -15.38 6.04
CA VAL A 19 -9.19 -16.76 6.26
C VAL A 19 -9.03 -17.50 4.95
N ILE A 20 -7.87 -18.13 4.78
CA ILE A 20 -7.59 -19.12 3.74
C ILE A 20 -7.01 -20.37 4.39
N SER A 21 -6.83 -21.46 3.62
CA SER A 21 -6.29 -22.72 4.15
C SER A 21 -4.93 -22.61 4.86
N ARG A 22 -4.16 -21.57 4.53
CA ARG A 22 -2.82 -21.30 5.09
C ARG A 22 -2.82 -20.42 6.34
N GLY A 23 -3.98 -19.95 6.79
CA GLY A 23 -4.10 -19.12 7.99
C GLY A 23 -5.09 -17.96 7.85
N ALA A 24 -5.16 -17.14 8.90
CA ALA A 24 -6.02 -15.97 8.98
C ALA A 24 -5.21 -14.68 9.11
N LYS A 25 -5.63 -13.61 8.43
CA LYS A 25 -5.11 -12.24 8.62
C LYS A 25 -6.20 -11.33 9.17
N THR A 26 -5.85 -10.44 10.08
CA THR A 26 -6.72 -9.39 10.64
C THR A 26 -6.38 -8.00 10.11
N GLU A 27 -5.30 -7.87 9.36
CA GLU A 27 -4.89 -6.62 8.72
C GLU A 27 -4.39 -6.86 7.29
N ALA A 28 -4.58 -5.85 6.45
CA ALA A 28 -3.95 -5.72 5.15
C ALA A 28 -2.80 -4.72 5.27
N VAL A 29 -1.57 -5.23 5.17
CA VAL A 29 -0.36 -4.40 5.13
C VAL A 29 -0.01 -4.16 3.67
N VAL A 30 0.02 -2.89 3.27
CA VAL A 30 0.28 -2.49 1.89
C VAL A 30 1.48 -1.58 1.82
N VAL A 31 2.16 -1.59 0.68
CA VAL A 31 3.21 -0.63 0.35
C VAL A 31 2.67 0.33 -0.70
N THR A 32 2.59 1.61 -0.34
CA THR A 32 2.19 2.69 -1.24
C THR A 32 3.42 3.38 -1.81
N ALA A 33 3.49 3.49 -3.13
CA ALA A 33 4.44 4.34 -3.84
C ALA A 33 3.74 5.58 -4.39
N THR A 34 4.26 6.76 -4.06
CA THR A 34 3.79 8.06 -4.58
C THR A 34 4.89 8.72 -5.41
N LEU A 35 4.57 9.06 -6.66
CA LEU A 35 5.45 9.77 -7.59
C LEU A 35 4.93 11.20 -7.81
N VAL A 36 5.81 12.19 -7.67
CA VAL A 36 5.50 13.60 -7.93
C VAL A 36 6.46 14.15 -9.00
N GLN A 37 5.91 14.73 -10.07
CA GLN A 37 6.65 15.39 -11.13
C GLN A 37 5.76 16.38 -11.89
N GLY A 38 6.26 17.60 -12.15
CA GLY A 38 5.58 18.53 -13.05
C GLY A 38 4.21 19.00 -12.58
N GLY A 39 3.94 18.98 -11.26
CA GLY A 39 2.59 19.20 -10.71
C GLY A 39 1.67 17.97 -10.77
N GLY A 40 2.05 16.92 -11.50
CA GLY A 40 1.38 15.63 -11.48
C GLY A 40 1.73 14.80 -10.25
N VAL A 41 0.73 14.04 -9.77
CA VAL A 41 0.88 13.08 -8.67
C VAL A 41 0.30 11.75 -9.12
N GLY A 42 1.12 10.70 -9.06
CA GLY A 42 0.72 9.32 -9.31
C GLY A 42 0.88 8.47 -8.05
N ARG A 43 -0.04 7.54 -7.81
CA ARG A 43 -0.01 6.61 -6.68
C ARG A 43 -0.21 5.18 -7.18
N GLY A 44 0.58 4.26 -6.65
CA GLY A 44 0.42 2.81 -6.83
C GLY A 44 0.57 2.09 -5.50
N GLU A 45 -0.02 0.92 -5.39
CA GLU A 45 -0.02 0.11 -4.17
C GLU A 45 0.23 -1.36 -4.51
N CYS A 46 0.93 -2.09 -3.63
CA CYS A 46 1.03 -3.54 -3.69
C CYS A 46 0.84 -4.18 -2.30
N VAL A 47 0.48 -5.46 -2.31
CA VAL A 47 0.36 -6.30 -1.11
C VAL A 47 1.45 -7.38 -1.19
N PRO A 48 2.43 -7.38 -0.28
CA PRO A 48 3.46 -8.42 -0.22
C PRO A 48 2.98 -9.73 0.40
#